data_AF-A0A916T840-F1
#
_entry.id   AF-A0A916T840-F1
#
_cell.length_a   1.000
_cell.length_b   1.000
_cell.length_c   1.000
_cell.angle_alpha   90.00
_cell.angle_beta   90.00
_cell.angle_gamma   90.00
#
_symmetry.space_group_name_H-M   'P 1'
#
loop_
_entity.id
_entity.type
_entity.pdbx_description
1 polymer ?
#
loop_
_entity_poly.entity_id
_entity_poly.type
_entity_poly.pdbx_seq_one_letter_code
_entity_poly.pdbx_strand_id
1 'polypeptide(L)'
;MIHVLLFYVLLVGACGYALRCGGAPERWVAVLLPLAALSTFLVAILGRGYHGGQFRHVEYGILAVDAVLLLALVAVAALADRFWPLCLSALHAFGLVAHLARMIAPDILPDVYKAAHAIASYPILLTLVVATYRHRQRVHAHGRDRSWSISWPALMPTAPVRTPTG
;
A
#
# COMPACT_ATOMS: atom_id res chain seq x y z
N MET A 1 -18.84 8.95 -11.81
CA MET A 1 -18.91 7.51 -12.10
C MET A 1 -17.68 7.03 -12.87
N ILE A 2 -17.30 7.67 -13.99
CA ILE A 2 -16.11 7.29 -14.79
C ILE A 2 -14.81 7.23 -13.95
N HIS A 3 -14.55 8.23 -13.09
CA HIS A 3 -13.34 8.26 -12.25
C HIS A 3 -13.23 7.08 -11.26
N VAL A 4 -14.36 6.57 -10.74
CA VAL A 4 -14.39 5.42 -9.82
C VAL A 4 -14.04 4.13 -10.57
N LEU A 5 -14.65 3.92 -11.73
CA LEU A 5 -14.35 2.77 -12.59
C LEU A 5 -12.89 2.78 -13.04
N LEU A 6 -12.39 3.94 -13.46
CA LEU A 6 -10.99 4.12 -13.84
C LEU A 6 -10.05 3.74 -12.69
N PHE A 7 -10.33 4.23 -11.48
CA PHE A 7 -9.54 3.88 -10.30
C PHE A 7 -9.50 2.36 -10.05
N TYR A 8 -10.65 1.67 -10.08
CA TYR A 8 -10.69 0.22 -9.87
C TYR A 8 -9.97 -0.56 -10.96
N VAL A 9 -10.09 -0.16 -12.22
CA VAL A 9 -9.35 -0.77 -13.33
C VAL A 9 -7.85 -0.60 -13.12
N LEU A 10 -7.40 0.60 -12.73
CA LEU A 10 -5.99 0.87 -12.42
C LEU A 10 -5.52 0.10 -11.20
N LEU A 11 -6.35 -0.02 -10.15
CA LEU A 11 -6.05 -0.79 -8.94
C LEU A 11 -5.82 -2.26 -9.29
N VAL A 12 -6.76 -2.89 -10.00
CA VAL A 12 -6.66 -4.30 -10.40
C VAL A 12 -5.48 -4.51 -11.35
N GLY A 13 -5.26 -3.59 -12.29
CA GLY A 13 -4.13 -3.63 -13.22
C GLY A 13 -2.78 -3.55 -12.50
N ALA A 14 -2.61 -2.55 -11.63
CA ALA A 14 -1.39 -2.34 -10.85
C ALA A 14 -1.12 -3.50 -9.89
N CYS A 15 -2.13 -3.96 -9.16
CA CYS A 15 -1.99 -5.09 -8.25
C CYS A 15 -1.70 -6.39 -9.00
N GLY A 16 -2.39 -6.65 -10.12
CA GLY A 16 -2.12 -7.80 -10.96
C GLY A 16 -0.73 -7.78 -11.59
N TYR A 17 -0.20 -6.60 -11.93
CA TYR A 17 1.17 -6.43 -12.39
C TYR A 17 2.18 -6.71 -11.27
N ALA A 18 1.98 -6.12 -10.08
CA ALA A 18 2.83 -6.33 -8.91
C ALA A 18 2.83 -7.78 -8.41
N LEU A 19 1.68 -8.46 -8.43
CA LEU A 19 1.57 -9.87 -8.05
C LEU A 19 2.36 -10.79 -9.00
N ARG A 20 2.32 -10.52 -10.30
CA ARG A 20 3.02 -11.33 -11.31
C ARG A 20 4.51 -11.01 -11.41
N CYS A 21 4.87 -9.73 -11.36
CA CYS A 21 6.22 -9.27 -11.71
C CYS A 21 7.00 -8.66 -10.53
N GLY A 22 6.39 -8.45 -9.38
CA GLY A 22 7.01 -7.86 -8.20
C GLY A 22 7.67 -8.88 -7.28
N GLY A 23 8.55 -8.38 -6.43
CA GLY A 23 9.16 -9.11 -5.31
C GLY A 23 8.26 -9.09 -4.09
N ALA A 24 8.74 -9.62 -2.96
CA ALA A 24 7.85 -9.89 -1.83
C ALA A 24 7.15 -8.62 -1.29
N PRO A 25 7.83 -7.49 -0.99
CA PRO A 25 7.12 -6.27 -0.59
C PRO A 25 6.17 -5.68 -1.66
N GLU A 26 6.45 -5.79 -2.97
CA GLU A 26 5.47 -5.34 -4.00
C GLU A 26 4.19 -6.18 -3.92
N ARG A 27 4.33 -7.50 -3.75
CA ARG A 27 3.20 -8.43 -3.64
C ARG A 27 2.37 -8.19 -2.38
N TRP A 28 3.02 -7.91 -1.25
CA TRP A 28 2.31 -7.56 -0.02
C TRP A 28 1.47 -6.29 -0.18
N VAL A 29 2.05 -5.21 -0.73
CA VAL A 29 1.30 -3.98 -1.02
C VAL A 29 0.16 -4.25 -2.01
N ALA A 30 0.38 -5.07 -3.03
CA ALA A 30 -0.63 -5.44 -4.02
C ALA A 30 -1.81 -6.24 -3.44
N VAL A 31 -1.65 -6.87 -2.27
CA VAL A 31 -2.75 -7.52 -1.53
C VAL A 31 -3.42 -6.54 -0.58
N LEU A 32 -2.63 -5.72 0.12
CA LEU A 32 -3.14 -4.77 1.12
C LEU A 32 -4.06 -3.71 0.52
N LEU A 33 -3.70 -3.14 -0.63
CA LEU A 33 -4.49 -2.09 -1.28
C LEU A 33 -5.91 -2.53 -1.67
N PRO A 34 -6.14 -3.64 -2.41
CA PRO A 34 -7.49 -4.09 -2.74
C PRO A 34 -8.24 -4.60 -1.52
N LEU A 35 -7.55 -5.18 -0.52
CA LEU A 35 -8.19 -5.58 0.73
C LEU A 35 -8.77 -4.36 1.47
N ALA A 36 -8.00 -3.29 1.60
CA ALA A 36 -8.49 -2.04 2.20
C ALA A 36 -9.64 -1.44 1.38
N ALA A 37 -9.53 -1.42 0.04
CA ALA A 37 -10.61 -0.93 -0.82
C ALA A 37 -11.91 -1.72 -0.65
N LEU A 38 -11.82 -3.04 -0.49
CA LEU A 38 -12.96 -3.91 -0.19
C LEU A 38 -13.51 -3.66 1.21
N SER A 39 -12.66 -3.52 2.23
CA SER A 39 -13.08 -3.18 3.59
C SER A 39 -13.82 -1.85 3.65
N THR A 40 -13.32 -0.81 2.98
CA THR A 40 -13.99 0.49 2.85
C THR A 40 -15.36 0.35 2.17
N PHE A 41 -15.45 -0.44 1.10
CA PHE A 41 -16.73 -0.72 0.44
C PHE A 41 -17.73 -1.44 1.35
N LEU A 42 -17.28 -2.45 2.10
CA LEU A 42 -18.11 -3.18 3.06
C LEU A 42 -18.59 -2.26 4.20
N VAL A 43 -17.70 -1.45 4.78
CA VAL A 43 -18.07 -0.45 5.79
C VAL A 43 -19.11 0.52 5.24
N ALA A 44 -18.94 1.00 4.00
CA ALA A 44 -19.86 1.92 3.37
C ALA A 44 -21.24 1.30 3.09
N ILE A 45 -21.31 0.02 2.75
CA ILE A 45 -22.59 -0.69 2.54
C ILE A 45 -23.28 -0.99 3.87
N LEU A 46 -22.56 -1.62 4.81
CA LEU A 46 -23.12 -2.05 6.10
C LEU A 46 -23.53 -0.85 6.94
N GLY A 47 -22.75 0.24 6.91
CA GLY A 47 -23.05 1.47 7.63
C GLY A 47 -24.23 2.27 7.06
N ARG A 48 -24.67 2.00 5.81
CA ARG A 48 -25.93 2.56 5.26
C ARG A 48 -27.18 1.80 5.69
N GLY A 49 -27.03 0.62 6.30
CA GLY A 49 -28.14 -0.24 6.73
C GLY A 49 -28.72 0.07 8.11
N TYR A 50 -28.11 0.97 8.90
CA TYR A 50 -28.55 1.26 10.27
C TYR A 50 -29.08 2.71 10.38
N HIS A 51 -30.40 2.81 10.40
CA HIS A 51 -31.27 3.90 10.89
C HIS A 51 -30.70 5.34 10.96
N GLY A 52 -31.33 6.26 10.20
CA GLY A 52 -31.54 7.62 10.69
C GLY A 52 -30.39 8.64 10.56
N GLY A 53 -29.70 8.68 9.41
CA GLY A 53 -29.01 9.90 8.97
C GLY A 53 -27.65 10.21 9.62
N GLN A 54 -27.02 9.30 10.35
CA GLN A 54 -25.73 9.55 10.99
C GLN A 54 -24.55 9.08 10.11
N PHE A 55 -24.10 9.95 9.19
CA PHE A 55 -22.87 9.77 8.39
C PHE A 55 -21.61 9.53 9.25
N ARG A 56 -21.64 9.93 10.53
CA ARG A 56 -20.53 9.83 11.48
C ARG A 56 -20.00 8.42 11.67
N HIS A 57 -20.86 7.39 11.73
CA HIS A 57 -20.43 6.01 11.94
C HIS A 57 -19.64 5.42 10.77
N VAL A 58 -20.02 5.79 9.54
CA VAL A 58 -19.31 5.38 8.33
C VAL A 58 -17.92 6.03 8.27
N GLU A 59 -17.82 7.31 8.64
CA GLU A 59 -16.55 8.05 8.67
C GLU A 59 -15.53 7.42 9.62
N TYR A 60 -15.93 7.04 10.84
CA TYR A 60 -15.04 6.34 11.78
C TYR A 60 -14.60 4.97 11.26
N GLY A 61 -15.48 4.23 10.59
CA GLY A 61 -15.15 2.92 10.03
C GLY A 61 -14.13 3.03 8.88
N ILE A 62 -14.29 4.02 8.00
CA ILE A 62 -13.34 4.28 6.90
C ILE A 62 -11.99 4.74 7.45
N LEU A 63 -12.00 5.64 8.45
CA LEU A 63 -10.78 6.06 9.14
C LEU A 63 -10.02 4.87 9.75
N ALA A 64 -10.73 3.93 10.39
CA ALA A 64 -10.12 2.73 10.95
C ALA A 64 -9.47 1.84 9.88
N VAL A 65 -10.13 1.67 8.72
CA VAL A 65 -9.55 0.94 7.58
C VAL A 65 -8.28 1.61 7.09
N ASP A 66 -8.30 2.93 6.89
CA ASP A 66 -7.13 3.69 6.44
C ASP A 66 -5.97 3.63 7.44
N ALA A 67 -6.26 3.68 8.74
CA ALA A 67 -5.26 3.57 9.80
C ALA A 67 -4.63 2.16 9.84
N VAL A 68 -5.43 1.10 9.72
CA VAL A 68 -4.93 -0.28 9.66
C VAL A 68 -4.07 -0.49 8.41
N LEU A 69 -4.53 0.00 7.25
CA LEU A 69 -3.73 -0.04 6.03
C LEU A 69 -2.41 0.72 6.21
N LEU A 70 -2.44 1.92 6.81
CA LEU A 70 -1.23 2.70 7.07
C LEU A 70 -0.22 1.92 7.92
N LEU A 71 -0.66 1.29 9.01
CA LEU A 71 0.20 0.48 9.87
C LEU A 71 0.79 -0.71 9.11
N ALA A 72 -0.01 -1.39 8.28
CA ALA A 72 0.46 -2.49 7.46
C ALA A 72 1.50 -2.03 6.42
N LEU A 73 1.30 -0.88 5.78
CA LEU A 73 2.24 -0.31 4.82
C LEU A 73 3.56 0.13 5.51
N VAL A 74 3.47 0.71 6.71
CA VAL A 74 4.65 1.05 7.53
C VAL A 74 5.40 -0.21 7.94
N ALA A 75 4.72 -1.28 8.32
CA ALA A 75 5.36 -2.56 8.63
C ALA A 75 6.09 -3.14 7.41
N VAL A 76 5.47 -3.10 6.23
CA VAL A 76 6.12 -3.50 4.98
C VAL A 76 7.35 -2.61 4.71
N ALA A 77 7.24 -1.30 4.91
CA ALA A 77 8.34 -0.36 4.72
C ALA A 77 9.52 -0.59 5.67
N ALA A 78 9.26 -0.89 6.94
CA ALA A 78 10.29 -1.18 7.93
C ALA A 78 11.06 -2.48 7.63
N LEU A 79 10.38 -3.46 7.04
CA LEU A 79 10.97 -4.76 6.72
C LEU A 79 11.64 -4.79 5.34
N ALA A 80 11.23 -3.95 4.40
CA ALA A 80 11.69 -3.99 3.02
C ALA A 80 13.11 -3.40 2.88
N ASP A 81 13.93 -3.99 2.00
CA ASP A 81 15.29 -3.51 1.69
C ASP A 81 15.30 -2.31 0.71
N ARG A 82 14.25 -1.49 0.76
CA ARG A 82 14.00 -0.46 -0.26
C ARG A 82 13.12 0.64 0.29
N PHE A 83 13.37 1.86 -0.20
CA PHE A 83 12.75 3.07 0.31
C PHE A 83 11.32 3.32 -0.21
N TRP A 84 10.94 2.74 -1.36
CA TRP A 84 9.66 3.06 -2.01
C TRP A 84 8.41 2.78 -1.17
N PRO A 85 8.33 1.71 -0.32
CA PRO A 85 7.15 1.50 0.50
C PRO A 85 6.99 2.58 1.56
N LEU A 86 8.07 3.20 2.04
CA LEU A 86 8.00 4.33 2.98
C LEU A 86 7.36 5.55 2.31
N CYS A 87 7.75 5.85 1.07
CA CYS A 87 7.11 6.92 0.29
C CYS A 87 5.62 6.66 0.09
N LEU A 88 5.24 5.41 -0.19
CA LEU A 88 3.84 5.02 -0.35
C LEU A 88 3.06 5.18 0.97
N SER A 89 3.63 4.76 2.10
CA SER A 89 3.04 4.98 3.43
C SER A 89 2.83 6.46 3.74
N ALA A 90 3.79 7.32 3.38
CA ALA A 90 3.64 8.77 3.55
C ALA A 90 2.50 9.34 2.70
N LEU A 91 2.40 8.94 1.42
CA LEU A 91 1.28 9.31 0.54
C LEU A 91 -0.06 8.89 1.13
N HIS A 92 -0.15 7.67 1.66
CA HIS A 92 -1.36 7.16 2.31
C HIS A 92 -1.71 7.93 3.59
N ALA A 93 -0.69 8.28 4.40
CA ALA A 93 -0.87 9.09 5.62
C ALA A 93 -1.47 10.47 5.32
N PHE A 94 -1.13 11.11 4.20
CA PHE A 94 -1.80 12.37 3.80
C PHE A 94 -3.31 12.19 3.61
N GLY A 95 -3.74 11.07 3.03
CA GLY A 95 -5.16 10.72 2.90
C GLY A 95 -5.85 10.53 4.27
N LEU A 96 -5.15 9.91 5.22
CA LEU A 96 -5.64 9.74 6.59
C LEU A 96 -5.75 11.07 7.34
N VAL A 97 -4.75 11.95 7.23
CA VAL A 97 -4.79 13.30 7.83
C VAL A 97 -5.95 14.10 7.29
N ALA A 98 -6.21 13.99 5.99
CA ALA A 98 -7.39 14.60 5.41
C ALA A 98 -8.66 14.08 6.12
N HIS A 99 -8.78 12.77 6.41
CA HIS A 99 -9.99 12.20 7.01
C HIS A 99 -10.20 12.74 8.42
N LEU A 100 -9.13 12.87 9.19
CA LEU A 100 -9.14 13.52 10.49
C LEU A 100 -9.58 14.98 10.39
N ALA A 101 -9.06 15.73 9.42
CA ALA A 101 -9.45 17.13 9.21
C ALA A 101 -10.95 17.26 8.89
N ARG A 102 -11.50 16.34 8.08
CA ARG A 102 -12.94 16.28 7.78
C ARG A 102 -13.79 16.04 9.02
N MET A 103 -13.33 15.19 9.94
CA MET A 103 -14.05 14.88 11.18
C MET A 103 -14.06 16.05 12.17
N ILE A 104 -12.98 16.85 12.20
CA ILE A 104 -12.86 18.01 13.08
C ILE A 104 -13.64 19.21 12.51
N ALA A 105 -13.62 19.38 11.18
CA ALA A 105 -14.25 20.48 10.47
C ALA A 105 -15.20 19.99 9.35
N PRO A 106 -16.39 19.49 9.69
CA PRO A 106 -17.35 18.90 8.74
C PRO A 106 -17.97 19.93 7.77
N ASP A 107 -17.84 21.22 8.05
CA ASP A 107 -18.41 22.32 7.24
C ASP A 107 -17.57 22.67 6.00
N ILE A 108 -16.33 22.16 5.90
CA ILE A 108 -15.48 22.32 4.71
C ILE A 108 -16.14 21.62 3.51
N LEU A 109 -16.12 22.19 2.30
CA LEU A 109 -16.84 21.67 1.12
C LEU A 109 -16.58 20.14 0.90
N PRO A 110 -17.60 19.28 1.08
CA PRO A 110 -17.47 17.81 0.96
C PRO A 110 -16.94 17.35 -0.40
N ASP A 111 -17.20 18.12 -1.46
CA ASP A 111 -16.84 17.74 -2.82
C ASP A 111 -15.36 18.00 -3.14
N VAL A 112 -14.78 19.07 -2.58
CA VAL A 112 -13.33 19.34 -2.66
C VAL A 112 -12.57 18.21 -1.98
N TYR A 113 -13.10 17.76 -0.85
CA TYR A 113 -12.52 16.69 -0.05
C TYR A 113 -12.52 15.34 -0.79
N LYS A 114 -13.67 14.95 -1.37
CA LYS A 114 -13.78 13.73 -2.20
C LYS A 114 -12.84 13.77 -3.40
N ALA A 115 -12.75 14.92 -4.08
CA ALA A 115 -11.86 15.08 -5.24
C ALA A 115 -10.38 14.97 -4.84
N ALA A 116 -9.98 15.65 -3.76
CA ALA A 116 -8.61 15.59 -3.25
C ALA A 116 -8.21 14.16 -2.86
N HIS A 117 -9.11 13.43 -2.19
CA HIS A 117 -8.88 12.04 -1.83
C HIS A 117 -8.70 11.15 -3.07
N ALA A 118 -9.58 11.27 -4.07
CA ALA A 118 -9.47 10.52 -5.31
C ALA A 118 -8.17 10.82 -6.07
N ILE A 119 -7.77 12.09 -6.13
CA ILE A 119 -6.51 12.51 -6.78
C ILE A 119 -5.30 11.91 -6.03
N ALA A 120 -5.33 11.88 -4.70
CA ALA A 120 -4.26 11.32 -3.88
C ALA A 120 -4.07 9.79 -4.05
N SER A 121 -5.11 9.06 -4.46
CA SER A 121 -5.02 7.61 -4.68
C SER A 121 -4.23 7.22 -5.94
N TYR A 122 -4.16 8.07 -6.97
CA TYR A 122 -3.43 7.76 -8.21
C TYR A 122 -1.90 7.68 -8.00
N PRO A 123 -1.23 8.61 -7.28
CA PRO A 123 0.18 8.48 -6.93
C PRO A 123 0.53 7.18 -6.19
N ILE A 124 -0.37 6.66 -5.35
CA ILE A 124 -0.17 5.39 -4.64
C ILE A 124 -0.06 4.23 -5.65
N LEU A 125 -1.00 4.15 -6.60
CA LEU A 125 -0.99 3.12 -7.65
C LEU A 125 0.23 3.27 -8.58
N LEU A 126 0.55 4.50 -8.98
CA LEU A 126 1.71 4.79 -9.80
C LEU A 126 3.01 4.34 -9.11
N THR A 127 3.13 4.62 -7.81
CA THR A 127 4.29 4.21 -7.01
C THR A 127 4.46 2.68 -7.02
N LEU A 128 3.36 1.93 -6.86
CA LEU A 128 3.41 0.47 -6.91
C LEU A 128 3.85 -0.04 -8.30
N VAL A 129 3.34 0.55 -9.38
CA VAL A 129 3.72 0.18 -10.76
C VAL A 129 5.20 0.47 -11.01
N VAL A 130 5.68 1.67 -10.67
CA VAL A 130 7.07 2.08 -10.84
C VAL A 130 8.01 1.20 -10.00
N ALA A 131 7.63 0.90 -8.75
CA ALA A 131 8.38 0.01 -7.89
C ALA A 131 8.53 -1.39 -8.49
N THR A 132 7.42 -1.96 -8.98
CA THR A 132 7.39 -3.26 -9.64
C THR A 132 8.26 -3.28 -10.90
N TYR A 133 8.18 -2.23 -11.72
CA TYR A 133 9.00 -2.10 -12.92
C TYR A 133 10.50 -2.06 -12.57
N ARG A 134 10.89 -1.23 -11.59
CA ARG A 134 12.29 -1.12 -11.16
C ARG A 134 12.80 -2.42 -10.53
N HIS A 135 11.97 -3.13 -9.79
CA HIS A 135 12.30 -4.47 -9.28
C HIS A 135 12.61 -5.43 -10.43
N ARG A 136 11.72 -5.49 -11.43
CA ARG A 136 11.93 -6.34 -12.61
C ARG A 136 13.25 -5.98 -13.31
N GLN A 137 13.53 -4.70 -13.54
CA GLN A 137 14.81 -4.27 -14.14
C GLN A 137 16.04 -4.75 -13.33
N ARG A 138 16.01 -4.63 -12.00
CA ARG A 138 17.12 -5.09 -11.15
C ARG A 138 17.33 -6.60 -11.23
N VAL A 139 16.25 -7.38 -11.23
CA VAL A 139 16.31 -8.84 -11.38
C VAL A 139 16.87 -9.24 -12.75
N HIS A 140 16.46 -8.55 -13.82
CA HIS A 140 17.00 -8.79 -15.17
C HIS A 140 18.48 -8.44 -15.29
N ALA A 141 18.95 -7.37 -14.61
CA ALA A 141 20.34 -6.94 -14.67
C ALA A 141 21.30 -7.73 -13.76
N HIS A 142 20.86 -8.11 -12.55
CA HIS A 142 21.74 -8.68 -11.51
C HIS A 142 21.37 -10.10 -11.07
N GLY A 143 20.29 -10.68 -11.62
CA GLY A 143 19.84 -12.05 -11.33
C GLY A 143 19.15 -12.24 -9.98
N ARG A 144 19.44 -11.41 -8.97
CA ARG A 144 18.79 -11.42 -7.65
C ARG A 144 18.60 -10.01 -7.12
N ASP A 145 17.41 -9.74 -6.56
CA ASP A 145 17.07 -8.50 -5.85
C ASP A 145 16.60 -8.85 -4.44
N ARG A 146 17.18 -8.23 -3.40
CA ARG A 146 16.81 -8.51 -2.01
C ARG A 146 15.43 -7.92 -1.73
N SER A 147 14.59 -8.73 -1.07
CA SER A 147 13.23 -8.31 -0.75
C SER A 147 13.11 -7.66 0.64
N TRP A 148 13.80 -8.22 1.63
CA TRP A 148 13.71 -7.82 3.03
C TRP A 148 15.08 -7.44 3.56
N SER A 149 15.15 -6.42 4.41
CA SER A 149 16.38 -5.93 5.04
C SER A 149 16.90 -6.90 6.10
N ILE A 150 16.00 -7.68 6.73
CA ILE A 150 16.34 -8.79 7.62
C ILE A 150 16.73 -10.00 6.77
N SER A 151 18.01 -10.09 6.41
CA SER A 151 18.62 -11.36 6.03
C SER A 151 19.08 -12.06 7.31
N TRP A 152 18.44 -13.19 7.66
CA TRP A 152 19.00 -14.13 8.65
C TRP A 152 20.49 -14.35 8.34
N PRO A 153 21.40 -14.38 9.35
CA PRO A 153 22.76 -14.80 9.09
C PRO A 153 22.67 -16.19 8.49
N ALA A 154 22.93 -16.31 7.19
CA ALA A 154 23.15 -17.61 6.62
C ALA A 154 24.26 -18.21 7.48
N LEU A 155 23.97 -19.34 8.12
CA LEU A 155 25.00 -20.28 8.52
C LEU A 155 25.79 -20.57 7.24
N MET A 156 26.79 -19.75 6.93
CA MET A 156 27.83 -20.14 6.01
C MET A 156 28.54 -21.26 6.75
N PRO A 157 28.53 -22.50 6.23
CA PRO A 157 29.60 -23.41 6.61
C PRO A 157 30.88 -22.68 6.21
N THR A 158 31.70 -22.32 7.19
CA THR A 158 33.05 -21.83 6.93
C THR A 158 33.70 -22.81 5.96
N ALA A 159 33.97 -22.37 4.72
CA ALA A 159 34.66 -23.22 3.77
C ALA A 159 35.95 -23.72 4.44
N PRO A 160 36.26 -25.03 4.41
CA PRO A 160 37.44 -25.54 5.08
C PRO A 160 38.66 -24.85 4.48
N VAL A 161 39.46 -24.22 5.35
CA VAL A 161 40.79 -23.70 5.02
C VAL A 161 41.59 -24.86 4.45
N ARG A 162 41.93 -24.80 3.16
CA ARG A 162 42.90 -25.74 2.59
C ARG A 162 44.26 -25.35 3.16
N THR A 163 44.77 -26.17 4.07
CA THR A 163 46.17 -26.09 4.48
C THR A 163 47.04 -26.49 3.28
N PRO A 164 48.12 -25.76 2.98
CA PRO A 164 49.09 -26.22 1.99
C PRO A 164 49.79 -27.44 2.59
N THR A 165 49.69 -28.58 1.92
CA THR A 165 50.55 -29.74 2.18
C THR A 165 51.96 -29.38 1.73
N GLY A 166 52.83 -29.13 2.71
CA GLY A 166 54.28 -29.17 2.54
C GLY A 166 54.81 -30.58 2.78
#